data_AF-A0A542SAR7-F1
#
_entry.id   AF-A0A542SAR7-F1
#
_cell.length_a   1.000
_cell.length_b   1.000
_cell.length_c   1.000
_cell.angle_alpha   90.00
_cell.angle_beta   90.00
_cell.angle_gamma   90.00
#
_symmetry.space_group_name_H-M   'P 1'
#
loop_
_entity.id
_entity.type
_entity.pdbx_description
1 polymer ?
#
loop_
_entity_poly.entity_id
_entity_poly.type
_entity_poly.pdbx_seq_one_letter_code
_entity_poly.pdbx_strand_id
1 'polypeptide(L)'
;MSNTPLDPSTMSRRRQILETYKMSREVDPAIRWWMLGSFLVFGGLGLALFRLVLPHNDSVFSWILAGVATFLIGLLAVMIVFGRRAQKAAFARLDGQLGAAARALTMLRRGWVIEEVVGFTKQQDMVHRVVGPPGIVLVGEGNPARLKALMASEHKKHERVAGDYPVHDVLVGKDEGQVPLNKLVRHVQKLGRQVKPAEITELRQRLRALDAQRPKVPLPRGPVPTSMKGMRGNLRGR
;
A
#
# COMPACT_ATOMS: atom_id res chain seq x y z
N MET A 1 14.73 -15.81 -22.15
CA MET A 1 13.56 -14.94 -21.95
C MET A 1 13.84 -14.13 -20.69
N SER A 2 13.94 -12.80 -20.82
CA SER A 2 14.34 -11.90 -19.73
C SER A 2 13.28 -11.84 -18.64
N ASN A 3 13.64 -12.21 -17.40
CA ASN A 3 12.82 -12.01 -16.20
C ASN A 3 12.86 -10.54 -15.77
N THR A 4 12.38 -9.65 -16.65
CA THR A 4 12.09 -8.26 -16.29
C THR A 4 10.70 -8.26 -15.63
N PRO A 5 10.53 -7.70 -14.41
CA PRO A 5 9.21 -7.53 -13.81
C PRO A 5 8.32 -6.81 -14.83
N LEU A 6 7.23 -7.46 -15.27
CA LEU A 6 6.33 -6.90 -16.27
C LEU A 6 5.69 -5.64 -15.69
N ASP A 7 5.96 -4.48 -16.31
CA ASP A 7 5.37 -3.21 -15.89
C ASP A 7 3.84 -3.26 -16.12
N PRO A 8 3.02 -3.17 -15.06
CA PRO A 8 1.57 -3.24 -15.16
C PRO A 8 1.01 -2.22 -16.16
N SER A 9 1.66 -1.06 -16.33
CA SER A 9 1.19 0.03 -17.19
C SER A 9 1.20 -0.30 -18.69
N THR A 10 2.01 -1.29 -19.11
CA THR A 10 2.17 -1.70 -20.51
C THR A 10 1.22 -2.84 -20.92
N MET A 11 0.53 -3.46 -19.94
CA MET A 11 -0.32 -4.62 -20.17
C MET A 11 -1.75 -4.21 -20.58
N SER A 12 -2.38 -5.00 -21.46
CA SER A 12 -3.81 -4.86 -21.74
C SER A 12 -4.63 -5.03 -20.45
N ARG A 13 -5.66 -4.19 -20.24
CA ARG A 13 -6.52 -4.21 -19.03
C ARG A 13 -7.06 -5.60 -18.71
N ARG A 14 -7.42 -6.39 -19.73
CA ARG A 14 -7.88 -7.79 -19.55
C ARG A 14 -6.78 -8.67 -18.95
N ARG A 15 -5.54 -8.52 -19.41
CA ARG A 15 -4.38 -9.27 -18.92
C ARG A 15 -3.98 -8.83 -17.52
N GLN A 16 -4.07 -7.53 -17.19
CA GLN A 16 -3.87 -7.02 -15.84
C GLN A 16 -4.85 -7.65 -14.83
N ILE A 17 -6.14 -7.73 -15.19
CA ILE A 17 -7.16 -8.32 -14.33
C ILE A 17 -6.89 -9.82 -14.13
N LEU A 18 -6.59 -10.55 -15.21
CA LEU A 18 -6.29 -11.97 -15.15
C LEU A 18 -5.04 -12.26 -14.32
N GLU A 19 -3.98 -11.46 -14.49
CA GLU A 19 -2.73 -11.61 -13.73
C GLU A 19 -2.97 -11.31 -12.24
N THR A 20 -3.69 -10.22 -11.94
CA THR A 20 -4.08 -9.88 -10.57
C THR A 20 -4.90 -11.00 -9.94
N TYR A 21 -5.82 -11.61 -10.69
CA TYR A 21 -6.61 -12.74 -10.21
C TYR A 21 -5.76 -13.98 -9.94
N LYS A 22 -4.84 -14.34 -10.85
CA LYS A 22 -3.90 -15.46 -10.65
C LYS A 22 -3.05 -15.23 -9.40
N MET A 23 -2.43 -14.06 -9.28
CA MET A 23 -1.63 -13.68 -8.12
C MET A 23 -2.46 -13.69 -6.82
N SER A 24 -3.69 -13.20 -6.86
CA SER A 24 -4.56 -13.20 -5.67
C SER A 24 -4.95 -14.60 -5.25
N ARG A 25 -5.24 -15.49 -6.22
CA ARG A 25 -5.64 -16.88 -5.97
C ARG A 25 -4.51 -17.73 -5.37
N GLU A 26 -3.25 -17.45 -5.70
CA GLU A 26 -2.09 -18.12 -5.09
C GLU A 26 -1.99 -17.86 -3.58
N VAL A 27 -2.49 -16.71 -3.12
CA VAL A 27 -2.46 -16.33 -1.70
C VAL A 27 -3.79 -16.65 -1.00
N ASP A 28 -4.93 -16.47 -1.69
CA ASP A 28 -6.28 -16.73 -1.20
C ASP A 28 -7.08 -17.57 -2.21
N PRO A 29 -7.02 -18.92 -2.14
CA PRO A 29 -7.72 -19.80 -3.08
C PRO A 29 -9.24 -19.75 -2.92
N ALA A 30 -9.74 -19.29 -1.77
CA ALA A 30 -11.16 -19.14 -1.49
C ALA A 30 -11.79 -17.98 -2.27
N ILE A 31 -10.99 -17.12 -2.94
CA ILE A 31 -11.48 -16.01 -3.75
C ILE A 31 -12.54 -16.45 -4.77
N ARG A 32 -12.44 -17.66 -5.32
CA ARG A 32 -13.43 -18.24 -6.24
C ARG A 32 -14.81 -18.36 -5.60
N TRP A 33 -14.86 -18.89 -4.39
CA TRP A 33 -16.10 -19.09 -3.63
C TRP A 33 -16.68 -17.76 -3.17
N TRP A 34 -15.83 -16.81 -2.78
CA TRP A 34 -16.28 -15.46 -2.45
C TRP A 34 -16.85 -14.71 -3.65
N MET A 35 -16.25 -14.84 -4.84
CA MET A 35 -16.79 -14.25 -6.06
C MET A 35 -18.13 -14.89 -6.44
N LEU A 36 -18.22 -16.22 -6.47
CA LEU A 36 -19.47 -16.91 -6.78
C LEU A 36 -20.57 -16.60 -5.75
N GLY A 37 -20.23 -16.68 -4.45
CA GLY A 37 -21.15 -16.39 -3.36
C GLY A 37 -21.64 -14.95 -3.38
N SER A 38 -20.76 -13.97 -3.62
CA SER A 38 -21.18 -12.57 -3.75
C SER A 38 -22.09 -12.33 -4.95
N PHE A 39 -21.81 -12.95 -6.11
CA PHE A 39 -22.70 -12.85 -7.26
C PHE A 39 -24.11 -13.39 -6.94
N LEU A 40 -24.19 -14.57 -6.33
CA LEU A 40 -25.46 -15.21 -6.01
C LEU A 40 -26.24 -14.46 -4.93
N VAL A 41 -25.56 -14.00 -3.87
CA VAL A 41 -26.21 -13.29 -2.76
C VAL A 41 -26.68 -11.91 -3.20
N PHE A 42 -25.82 -11.10 -3.81
CA PHE A 42 -26.18 -9.73 -4.20
C PHE A 42 -27.04 -9.70 -5.46
N GLY A 43 -26.85 -10.63 -6.39
CA GLY A 43 -27.76 -10.82 -7.51
C GLY A 43 -29.14 -11.27 -7.03
N GLY A 44 -29.21 -12.30 -6.20
CA GLY A 44 -30.48 -12.78 -5.63
C GLY A 44 -31.20 -11.68 -4.82
N LEU A 45 -30.47 -10.90 -4.04
CA LEU A 45 -31.02 -9.76 -3.31
C LEU A 45 -31.49 -8.65 -4.25
N GLY A 46 -30.75 -8.33 -5.30
CA GLY A 46 -31.15 -7.37 -6.33
C GLY A 46 -32.47 -7.78 -6.99
N LEU A 47 -32.62 -9.08 -7.30
CA LEU A 47 -33.86 -9.63 -7.85
C LEU A 47 -35.02 -9.55 -6.85
N ALA A 48 -34.79 -9.92 -5.60
CA ALA A 48 -35.80 -9.88 -4.54
C ALA A 48 -36.28 -8.44 -4.28
N LEU A 49 -35.35 -7.47 -4.22
CA LEU A 49 -35.67 -6.06 -4.07
C LEU A 49 -36.42 -5.52 -5.29
N PHE A 50 -36.01 -5.88 -6.51
CA PHE A 50 -36.71 -5.50 -7.72
C PHE A 50 -38.17 -6.00 -7.71
N ARG A 51 -38.39 -7.25 -7.28
CA ARG A 51 -39.73 -7.84 -7.14
C ARG A 51 -40.59 -7.20 -6.05
N LEU A 52 -39.98 -6.70 -4.98
CA LEU A 52 -40.70 -6.09 -3.86
C LEU A 52 -41.07 -4.63 -4.16
N VAL A 53 -40.19 -3.89 -4.85
CA VAL A 53 -40.32 -2.43 -5.04
C VAL A 53 -41.11 -2.06 -6.30
N LEU A 54 -41.04 -2.85 -7.37
CA LEU A 54 -41.80 -2.55 -8.59
C LEU A 54 -43.24 -3.11 -8.52
N PRO A 55 -44.23 -2.36 -9.05
CA PRO A 55 -45.58 -2.89 -9.24
C PRO A 55 -45.54 -4.21 -10.01
N HIS A 56 -46.46 -5.13 -9.70
CA HIS A 56 -46.60 -6.46 -10.31
C HIS A 56 -47.07 -6.38 -11.78
N ASN A 57 -46.39 -5.59 -12.60
CA ASN A 57 -46.55 -5.60 -14.04
C ASN A 57 -45.70 -6.74 -14.57
N ASP A 58 -46.32 -7.90 -14.75
CA ASP A 58 -45.71 -9.13 -15.30
C ASP A 58 -45.41 -9.04 -16.82
N SER A 59 -45.10 -7.84 -17.30
CA SER A 59 -44.68 -7.62 -18.68
C SER A 59 -43.30 -8.25 -18.92
N VAL A 60 -43.10 -8.89 -20.08
CA VAL A 60 -41.81 -9.44 -20.51
C VAL A 60 -40.68 -8.41 -20.39
N PHE A 61 -40.97 -7.14 -20.67
CA PHE A 61 -40.02 -6.03 -20.51
C PHE A 61 -39.53 -5.85 -19.05
N SER A 62 -40.42 -5.98 -18.07
CA SER A 62 -40.09 -5.88 -16.65
C SER A 62 -39.14 -7.00 -16.24
N TRP A 63 -39.36 -8.22 -16.73
CA TRP A 63 -38.49 -9.37 -16.49
C TRP A 63 -37.10 -9.22 -17.08
N ILE A 64 -37.00 -8.71 -18.31
CA ILE A 64 -35.71 -8.44 -18.95
C ILE A 64 -34.96 -7.37 -18.15
N LEU A 65 -35.63 -6.29 -17.76
CA LEU A 65 -35.03 -5.22 -16.96
C LEU A 65 -34.58 -5.73 -15.58
N ALA A 66 -35.37 -6.57 -14.94
CA ALA A 66 -35.05 -7.23 -13.68
C ALA A 66 -33.77 -8.08 -13.79
N GLY A 67 -33.68 -8.90 -14.84
CA GLY A 67 -32.55 -9.76 -15.10
C GLY A 67 -31.27 -8.97 -15.34
N VAL A 68 -31.34 -7.92 -16.17
CA VAL A 68 -30.20 -7.04 -16.43
C VAL A 68 -29.77 -6.28 -15.17
N ALA A 69 -30.70 -5.69 -14.43
CA ALA A 69 -30.39 -4.97 -13.20
C ALA A 69 -29.75 -5.89 -12.15
N THR A 70 -30.34 -7.08 -11.95
CA THR A 70 -29.81 -8.12 -11.06
C THR A 70 -28.39 -8.53 -11.44
N PHE A 71 -28.17 -8.78 -12.74
CA PHE A 71 -26.86 -9.16 -13.25
C PHE A 71 -25.81 -8.07 -13.01
N LEU A 72 -26.15 -6.80 -13.26
CA LEU A 72 -25.25 -5.67 -13.03
C LEU A 72 -24.92 -5.48 -11.55
N ILE A 73 -25.90 -5.64 -10.65
CA ILE A 73 -25.70 -5.60 -9.19
C ILE A 73 -24.77 -6.75 -8.75
N GLY A 74 -25.03 -7.97 -9.23
CA GLY A 74 -24.17 -9.12 -8.96
C GLY A 74 -22.74 -8.91 -9.45
N LEU A 75 -22.57 -8.39 -10.67
CA LEU A 75 -21.27 -8.09 -11.26
C LEU A 75 -20.51 -7.03 -10.46
N LEU A 76 -21.18 -5.94 -10.06
CA LEU A 76 -20.60 -4.90 -9.22
C LEU A 76 -20.14 -5.46 -7.88
N ALA A 77 -20.94 -6.31 -7.24
CA ALA A 77 -20.58 -6.96 -5.99
C ALA A 77 -19.33 -7.83 -6.12
N VAL A 78 -19.24 -8.62 -7.20
CA VAL A 78 -18.04 -9.43 -7.52
C VAL A 78 -16.81 -8.53 -7.66
N MET A 79 -16.92 -7.41 -8.37
CA MET A 79 -15.80 -6.48 -8.55
C MET A 79 -15.32 -5.88 -7.22
N ILE A 80 -16.24 -5.49 -6.33
CA ILE A 80 -15.90 -4.93 -5.01
C ILE A 80 -15.22 -5.99 -4.13
N VAL A 81 -15.76 -7.20 -4.08
CA VAL A 81 -15.20 -8.30 -3.29
C VAL A 81 -13.83 -8.71 -3.82
N PHE A 82 -13.70 -8.82 -5.15
CA PHE A 82 -12.44 -9.10 -5.82
C PHE A 82 -11.39 -8.04 -5.48
N GLY A 83 -11.71 -6.75 -5.61
CA GLY A 83 -10.77 -5.66 -5.31
C GLY A 83 -10.29 -5.70 -3.85
N ARG A 84 -11.20 -5.90 -2.89
CA ARG A 84 -10.86 -6.00 -1.46
C ARG A 84 -9.96 -7.20 -1.17
N ARG A 85 -10.23 -8.35 -1.78
CA ARG A 85 -9.45 -9.59 -1.61
C ARG A 85 -8.08 -9.49 -2.28
N ALA A 86 -8.02 -8.95 -3.49
CA ALA A 86 -6.77 -8.71 -4.21
C ALA A 86 -5.85 -7.77 -3.43
N GLN A 87 -6.39 -6.70 -2.85
CA GLN A 87 -5.62 -5.82 -1.97
C GLN A 87 -5.07 -6.56 -0.74
N LYS A 88 -5.89 -7.40 -0.08
CA LYS A 88 -5.44 -8.20 1.06
C LYS A 88 -4.32 -9.18 0.66
N ALA A 89 -4.46 -9.84 -0.49
CA ALA A 89 -3.46 -10.76 -1.02
C ALA A 89 -2.14 -10.03 -1.36
N ALA A 90 -2.22 -8.83 -1.94
CA ALA A 90 -1.04 -8.01 -2.23
C ALA A 90 -0.28 -7.65 -0.94
N PHE A 91 -0.99 -7.23 0.12
CA PHE A 91 -0.35 -6.96 1.41
C PHE A 91 0.25 -8.21 2.06
N ALA A 92 -0.42 -9.36 1.96
CA ALA A 92 0.11 -10.62 2.50
C ALA A 92 1.40 -11.07 1.80
N ARG A 93 1.62 -10.71 0.53
CA ARG A 93 2.89 -10.95 -0.18
C ARG A 93 4.03 -10.03 0.29
N LEU A 94 3.67 -8.81 0.70
CA LEU A 94 4.63 -7.82 1.21
C LEU A 94 4.98 -8.09 2.68
N ASP A 95 4.07 -8.68 3.44
CA ASP A 95 4.25 -9.04 4.83
C ASP A 95 5.42 -10.02 5.00
N GLY A 96 6.45 -9.62 5.78
CA GLY A 96 7.70 -10.36 5.95
C GLY A 96 8.82 -9.99 4.98
N GLN A 97 8.60 -9.11 4.01
CA GLN A 97 9.68 -8.52 3.21
C GLN A 97 10.26 -7.29 3.89
N LEU A 98 11.58 -7.10 3.76
CA LEU A 98 12.24 -5.86 4.15
C LEU A 98 11.79 -4.70 3.24
N GLY A 99 11.50 -3.55 3.82
CA GLY A 99 10.96 -2.36 3.15
C GLY A 99 9.46 -2.46 2.81
N ALA A 100 8.72 -3.37 3.44
CA ALA A 100 7.31 -3.57 3.15
C ALA A 100 6.45 -2.36 3.55
N ALA A 101 6.78 -1.70 4.66
CA ALA A 101 6.11 -0.50 5.14
C ALA A 101 6.26 0.65 4.13
N ALA A 102 7.46 0.92 3.63
CA ALA A 102 7.68 1.93 2.57
C ALA A 102 6.77 1.69 1.35
N ARG A 103 6.76 0.45 0.84
CA ARG A 103 5.91 0.08 -0.30
C ARG A 103 4.43 0.25 -0.01
N ALA A 104 3.97 -0.14 1.18
CA ALA A 104 2.58 0.07 1.59
C ALA A 104 2.22 1.57 1.64
N LEU A 105 3.14 2.41 2.12
CA LEU A 105 2.95 3.85 2.20
C LEU A 105 2.83 4.50 0.82
N THR A 106 3.47 3.96 -0.23
CA THR A 106 3.30 4.48 -1.62
C THR A 106 1.85 4.46 -2.12
N MET A 107 0.96 3.69 -1.47
CA MET A 107 -0.47 3.67 -1.77
C MET A 107 -1.22 4.91 -1.22
N LEU A 108 -0.57 5.74 -0.41
CA LEU A 108 -1.10 7.03 0.00
C LEU A 108 -1.27 7.92 -1.25
N ARG A 109 -2.36 8.70 -1.25
CA ARG A 109 -2.74 9.54 -2.40
C ARG A 109 -1.92 10.84 -2.42
N ARG A 110 -2.25 11.74 -3.35
CA ARG A 110 -1.66 13.08 -3.44
C ARG A 110 -1.74 13.83 -2.10
N GLY A 111 -0.70 14.62 -1.81
CA GLY A 111 -0.58 15.41 -0.58
C GLY A 111 0.21 14.73 0.53
N TRP A 112 0.66 13.50 0.29
CA TRP A 112 1.58 12.77 1.16
C TRP A 112 2.95 12.71 0.52
N VAL A 113 3.98 12.74 1.36
CA VAL A 113 5.38 12.71 0.94
C VAL A 113 6.05 11.63 1.75
N ILE A 114 6.65 10.68 1.05
CA ILE A 114 7.27 9.52 1.68
C ILE A 114 8.76 9.61 1.42
N GLU A 115 9.53 9.46 2.48
CA GLU A 115 10.98 9.40 2.44
C GLU A 115 11.39 8.08 3.08
N GLU A 116 11.91 7.20 2.24
CA GLU A 116 12.24 5.84 2.62
C GLU A 116 13.57 5.82 3.41
N VAL A 117 13.61 5.05 4.50
CA VAL A 117 14.86 4.74 5.22
C VAL A 117 15.55 6.01 5.74
N VAL A 118 14.83 6.80 6.55
CA VAL A 118 15.43 7.88 7.33
C VAL A 118 16.29 7.33 8.47
N GLY A 119 15.97 6.16 9.01
CA GLY A 119 16.79 5.46 9.99
C GLY A 119 17.02 4.02 9.57
N PHE A 120 18.21 3.48 9.84
CA PHE A 120 18.56 2.09 9.52
C PHE A 120 19.53 1.52 10.56
N THR A 121 19.36 0.26 10.93
CA THR A 121 20.32 -0.52 11.73
C THR A 121 20.99 -1.59 10.87
N LYS A 122 22.16 -2.08 11.29
CA LYS A 122 22.85 -3.21 10.60
C LYS A 122 21.98 -4.47 10.52
N GLN A 123 21.03 -4.61 11.45
CA GLN A 123 20.08 -5.71 11.57
C GLN A 123 18.81 -5.51 10.73
N GLN A 124 18.83 -4.55 9.79
CA GLN A 124 17.75 -4.26 8.86
C GLN A 124 16.47 -3.73 9.50
N ASP A 125 16.55 -3.16 10.71
CA ASP A 125 15.46 -2.36 11.26
C ASP A 125 15.50 -1.00 10.57
N MET A 126 14.35 -0.52 10.09
CA MET A 126 14.28 0.72 9.33
C MET A 126 13.12 1.61 9.78
N VAL A 127 13.36 2.91 9.65
CA VAL A 127 12.35 3.95 9.90
C VAL A 127 12.14 4.69 8.61
N HIS A 128 10.88 4.78 8.18
CA HIS A 128 10.45 5.59 7.07
C HIS A 128 9.77 6.85 7.61
N ARG A 129 9.86 7.94 6.86
CA ARG A 129 9.21 9.19 7.21
C ARG A 129 8.10 9.46 6.22
N VAL A 130 6.94 9.87 6.74
CA VAL A 130 5.83 10.35 5.95
C VAL A 130 5.46 11.74 6.44
N VAL A 131 5.37 12.70 5.52
CA VAL A 131 4.90 14.05 5.79
C VAL A 131 3.56 14.24 5.08
N GLY A 132 2.55 14.72 5.80
CA GLY A 132 1.21 14.89 5.26
C GLY A 132 0.28 15.70 6.16
N PRO A 133 -1.04 15.60 5.96
CA PRO A 133 -2.05 16.27 6.78
C PRO A 133 -1.90 16.11 8.30
N PRO A 134 -1.52 14.94 8.86
CA PRO A 134 -1.37 14.82 10.31
C PRO A 134 -0.09 15.49 10.85
N GLY A 135 0.89 15.81 10.01
CA GLY A 135 2.22 16.26 10.45
C GLY A 135 3.31 15.31 9.97
N ILE A 136 4.23 14.97 10.86
CA ILE A 136 5.29 13.99 10.61
C ILE A 136 4.84 12.65 11.18
N VAL A 137 4.90 11.60 10.38
CA VAL A 137 4.66 10.22 10.83
C VAL A 137 5.91 9.40 10.57
N LEU A 138 6.52 8.91 11.65
CA LEU A 138 7.63 7.97 11.62
C LEU A 138 7.06 6.56 11.64
N VAL A 139 7.40 5.77 10.63
CA VAL A 139 6.91 4.41 10.46
C VAL A 139 8.09 3.47 10.56
N GLY A 140 8.16 2.73 11.67
CA GLY A 140 9.23 1.76 11.93
C GLY A 140 8.83 0.35 11.53
N GLU A 141 9.74 -0.39 10.93
CA GLU A 141 9.62 -1.84 10.70
C GLU A 141 10.90 -2.57 11.14
N GLY A 142 10.75 -3.78 11.66
CA GLY A 142 11.86 -4.57 12.21
C GLY A 142 11.52 -5.19 13.56
N ASN A 143 12.55 -5.50 14.35
CA ASN A 143 12.35 -6.08 15.68
C ASN A 143 11.95 -4.99 16.68
N PRO A 144 10.83 -5.11 17.40
CA PRO A 144 10.31 -4.07 18.28
C PRO A 144 11.27 -3.64 19.41
N ALA A 145 12.10 -4.53 19.94
CA ALA A 145 13.02 -4.20 21.04
C ALA A 145 14.12 -3.22 20.57
N ARG A 146 14.70 -3.44 19.38
CA ARG A 146 15.73 -2.57 18.80
C ARG A 146 15.13 -1.34 18.13
N LEU A 147 13.97 -1.52 17.49
CA LEU A 147 13.27 -0.47 16.77
C LEU A 147 12.84 0.67 17.69
N LYS A 148 12.46 0.41 18.95
CA LYS A 148 12.11 1.46 19.93
C LYS A 148 13.23 2.49 20.13
N ALA A 149 14.49 2.04 20.26
CA ALA A 149 15.62 2.94 20.44
C ALA A 149 15.88 3.77 19.17
N LEU A 150 15.80 3.14 17.99
CA LEU A 150 15.92 3.81 16.70
C LEU A 150 14.82 4.86 16.52
N MET A 151 13.57 4.49 16.76
CA MET A 151 12.39 5.37 16.68
C MET A 151 12.52 6.55 17.64
N ALA A 152 12.88 6.34 18.91
CA ALA A 152 13.07 7.42 19.87
C ALA A 152 14.17 8.42 19.43
N SER A 153 15.27 7.90 18.86
CA SER A 153 16.35 8.74 18.33
C SER A 153 15.91 9.58 17.13
N GLU A 154 15.08 9.01 16.25
CA GLU A 154 14.54 9.71 15.10
C GLU A 154 13.47 10.70 15.55
N HIS A 155 12.52 10.32 16.41
CA HIS A 155 11.49 11.20 16.96
C HIS A 155 12.10 12.48 17.53
N LYS A 156 13.10 12.37 18.42
CA LYS A 156 13.77 13.55 19.01
C LYS A 156 14.44 14.46 17.98
N LYS A 157 14.95 13.92 16.87
CA LYS A 157 15.52 14.73 15.77
C LYS A 157 14.43 15.47 15.00
N HIS A 158 13.31 14.81 14.74
CA HIS A 158 12.19 15.36 13.98
C HIS A 158 11.41 16.39 14.80
N GLU A 159 11.22 16.14 16.10
CA GLU A 159 10.54 17.05 17.02
C GLU A 159 11.20 18.44 17.05
N ARG A 160 12.54 18.50 17.07
CA ARG A 160 13.29 19.77 17.03
C ARG A 160 13.01 20.64 15.80
N VAL A 161 12.61 20.03 14.69
CA VAL A 161 12.34 20.75 13.42
C VAL A 161 10.86 20.79 13.07
N ALA A 162 10.02 20.07 13.82
CA ALA A 162 8.58 20.00 13.62
C ALA A 162 7.88 21.33 13.94
N GLY A 163 8.44 22.13 14.86
CA GLY A 163 7.79 23.33 15.38
C GLY A 163 6.53 22.94 16.15
N ASP A 164 5.38 23.50 15.78
CA ASP A 164 4.09 23.22 16.42
C ASP A 164 3.36 22.00 15.87
N TYR A 165 3.92 21.33 14.84
CA TYR A 165 3.28 20.18 14.22
C TYR A 165 3.62 18.88 14.97
N PRO A 166 2.66 17.95 15.12
CA PRO A 166 2.91 16.73 15.87
C PRO A 166 3.79 15.75 15.09
N VAL A 167 4.57 14.96 15.84
CA VAL A 167 5.33 13.81 15.37
C VAL A 167 4.66 12.54 15.90
N HIS A 168 4.26 11.65 15.00
CA HIS A 168 3.58 10.41 15.34
C HIS A 168 4.50 9.21 15.09
N ASP A 169 4.59 8.31 16.06
CA ASP A 169 5.34 7.06 15.93
C ASP A 169 4.38 5.90 15.64
N VAL A 170 4.66 5.15 14.57
CA VAL A 170 3.89 3.97 14.17
C VAL A 170 4.84 2.78 14.00
N LEU A 171 4.64 1.74 14.79
CA LEU A 171 5.38 0.48 14.68
C LEU A 171 4.60 -0.48 13.79
N VAL A 172 5.23 -1.04 12.77
CA VAL A 172 4.62 -2.01 11.85
C VAL A 172 4.95 -3.42 12.30
N GLY A 173 3.92 -4.27 12.36
CA GLY A 173 4.06 -5.70 12.63
C GLY A 173 2.77 -6.32 13.16
N LYS A 174 2.87 -7.44 13.87
CA LYS A 174 1.74 -8.30 14.27
C LYS A 174 1.51 -8.35 15.78
N ASP A 175 2.43 -7.83 16.58
CA ASP A 175 2.34 -7.89 18.03
C ASP A 175 1.45 -6.77 18.58
N GLU A 176 1.17 -6.82 19.88
CA GLU A 176 0.42 -5.77 20.57
C GLU A 176 1.11 -4.40 20.45
N GLY A 177 0.31 -3.36 20.22
CA GLY A 177 0.80 -1.99 19.98
C GLY A 177 1.42 -1.75 18.60
N GLN A 178 1.49 -2.77 17.73
CA GLN A 178 1.92 -2.63 16.34
C GLN A 178 0.71 -2.56 15.40
N VAL A 179 0.92 -1.90 14.25
CA VAL A 179 -0.06 -1.78 13.19
C VAL A 179 0.25 -2.80 12.10
N PRO A 180 -0.69 -3.73 11.82
CA PRO A 180 -0.54 -4.66 10.71
C PRO A 180 -0.38 -3.93 9.37
N LEU A 181 0.49 -4.44 8.50
CA LEU A 181 0.84 -3.81 7.22
C LEU A 181 -0.39 -3.46 6.37
N ASN A 182 -1.38 -4.34 6.32
CA ASN A 182 -2.63 -4.13 5.58
C ASN A 182 -3.53 -3.00 6.15
N LYS A 183 -3.29 -2.57 7.38
CA LYS A 183 -4.00 -1.47 8.07
C LYS A 183 -3.18 -0.19 8.14
N LEU A 184 -1.88 -0.21 7.83
CA LEU A 184 -0.97 0.92 7.96
C LEU A 184 -1.50 2.19 7.28
N VAL A 185 -1.85 2.11 5.99
CA VAL A 185 -2.37 3.25 5.22
C VAL A 185 -3.60 3.87 5.89
N ARG A 186 -4.55 3.03 6.33
CA ARG A 186 -5.77 3.48 6.99
C ARG A 186 -5.49 4.07 8.38
N HIS A 187 -4.53 3.53 9.11
CA HIS A 187 -4.12 4.04 10.42
C HIS A 187 -3.53 5.44 10.28
N VAL A 188 -2.56 5.61 9.36
CA VAL A 188 -1.93 6.91 9.09
C VAL A 188 -2.96 7.95 8.63
N GLN A 189 -3.92 7.57 7.78
CA GLN A 189 -5.00 8.46 7.34
C GLN A 189 -5.97 8.88 8.46
N LYS A 190 -6.09 8.07 9.52
CA LYS A 190 -6.99 8.34 10.65
C LYS A 190 -6.39 9.25 11.72
N LEU A 191 -5.09 9.57 11.64
CA LEU A 191 -4.42 10.50 12.57
C LEU A 191 -4.98 11.93 12.48
N GLY A 192 -5.78 12.23 11.45
CA GLY A 192 -6.46 13.50 11.29
C GLY A 192 -5.62 14.52 10.52
N ARG A 193 -6.11 15.76 10.48
CA ARG A 193 -5.45 16.86 9.77
C ARG A 193 -5.11 17.96 10.76
N GLN A 194 -3.81 18.15 10.98
CA GLN A 194 -3.24 19.17 11.85
C GLN A 194 -2.42 20.20 11.07
N VAL A 195 -2.02 19.85 9.83
CA VAL A 195 -1.16 20.69 8.99
C VAL A 195 -1.89 21.12 7.73
N LYS A 196 -1.80 22.41 7.39
CA LYS A 196 -2.33 22.94 6.13
C LYS A 196 -1.39 22.63 4.96
N PRO A 197 -1.88 22.57 3.71
CA PRO A 197 -1.04 22.16 2.58
C PRO A 197 0.14 23.11 2.31
N ALA A 198 -0.01 24.41 2.63
CA ALA A 198 1.07 25.38 2.53
C ALA A 198 2.20 25.07 3.55
N GLU A 199 1.81 24.78 4.79
CA GLU A 199 2.70 24.47 5.91
C GLU A 199 3.46 23.15 5.70
N ILE A 200 2.87 22.18 4.99
CA ILE A 200 3.56 20.94 4.60
C ILE A 200 4.83 21.25 3.79
N THR A 201 4.80 22.26 2.92
CA THR A 201 5.97 22.60 2.09
C THR A 201 7.10 23.16 2.93
N GLU A 202 6.78 24.02 3.90
CA GLU A 202 7.75 24.57 4.85
C GLU A 202 8.34 23.47 5.74
N LEU A 203 7.49 22.61 6.30
CA LEU A 203 7.91 21.47 7.11
C LEU A 203 8.88 20.56 6.35
N ARG A 204 8.63 20.32 5.06
CA ARG A 204 9.56 19.56 4.19
C ARG A 204 10.90 20.27 4.01
N GLN A 205 10.94 21.59 3.91
CA GLN A 205 12.20 22.32 3.77
C GLN A 205 13.04 22.20 5.05
N ARG A 206 12.42 22.33 6.23
CA ARG A 206 13.09 22.12 7.52
C ARG A 206 13.64 20.70 7.64
N LEU A 207 12.84 19.70 7.23
CA LEU A 207 13.25 18.29 7.23
C LEU A 207 14.39 17.99 6.26
N ARG A 208 14.42 18.63 5.08
CA ARG A 208 15.56 18.54 4.16
C ARG A 208 16.84 19.11 4.77
N ALA A 209 16.73 20.22 5.50
CA ALA A 209 17.88 20.79 6.21
C ALA A 209 18.39 19.85 7.32
N LEU A 210 17.48 19.20 8.06
CA LEU A 210 17.84 18.17 9.03
C LEU A 210 18.59 17.01 8.37
N ASP A 211 18.14 16.55 7.21
CA ASP A 211 18.80 15.43 6.50
C ASP A 211 20.16 15.83 5.92
N ALA A 212 20.32 17.08 5.48
CA ALA A 212 21.59 17.58 4.98
C ALA A 212 22.71 17.57 6.05
N GLN A 213 22.33 17.65 7.33
CA GLN A 213 23.25 17.56 8.46
C GLN A 213 23.56 16.11 8.88
N ARG A 214 22.92 15.11 8.27
CA ARG A 214 23.18 13.71 8.60
C ARG A 214 24.50 13.24 7.97
N PRO A 215 25.33 12.49 8.71
CA PRO A 215 26.45 11.79 8.10
C PRO A 215 25.89 10.83 7.05
N LYS A 216 26.37 10.91 5.80
CA LYS A 216 25.98 10.00 4.72
C LYS A 216 26.40 8.58 5.10
N VAL A 217 25.51 7.84 5.76
CA VAL A 217 25.72 6.41 6.03
C VAL A 217 25.77 5.70 4.67
N PRO A 218 26.78 4.84 4.39
CA PRO A 218 26.83 4.13 3.14
C PRO A 218 25.59 3.24 3.00
N LEU A 219 24.74 3.52 2.00
CA LEU A 219 23.66 2.59 1.66
C LEU A 219 24.28 1.22 1.36
N PRO A 220 23.70 0.10 1.85
CA PRO A 220 24.13 -1.23 1.45
C PRO A 220 23.99 -1.32 -0.07
N ARG A 221 25.13 -1.44 -0.75
CA ARG A 221 25.17 -1.57 -2.21
C ARG A 221 24.34 -2.81 -2.57
N GLY A 222 23.43 -2.66 -3.54
CA GLY A 222 22.66 -3.77 -4.06
C GLY A 222 23.56 -4.95 -4.46
N PRO A 223 23.01 -6.16 -4.56
CA PRO A 223 23.79 -7.36 -4.82
C PRO A 223 24.76 -7.12 -5.97
N VAL A 224 26.06 -7.26 -5.67
CA VAL A 224 27.12 -7.12 -6.65
C VAL A 224 26.81 -8.06 -7.82
N PRO A 225 26.81 -7.57 -9.08
CA PRO A 225 26.56 -8.43 -10.22
C PRO A 225 27.52 -9.61 -10.19
N THR A 226 26.98 -10.82 -10.15
CA THR A 226 27.75 -12.08 -10.06
C THR A 226 28.57 -12.38 -11.31
N SER A 227 28.52 -11.51 -12.33
CA SER A 227 29.23 -11.70 -13.59
C SER A 227 30.18 -10.54 -13.88
N MET A 228 31.45 -10.76 -13.50
CA MET A 228 32.60 -9.96 -13.92
C MET A 228 32.87 -10.00 -15.44
N LYS A 229 32.09 -10.80 -16.20
CA LYS A 229 32.30 -11.04 -17.63
C LYS A 229 31.89 -9.87 -18.52
N GLY A 230 31.07 -8.94 -18.02
CA GLY A 230 30.63 -7.74 -18.76
C GLY A 230 31.47 -6.48 -18.55
N MET A 231 32.30 -6.41 -17.48
CA MET A 231 33.01 -5.18 -17.10
C MET A 231 34.31 -4.98 -17.90
N ARG A 232 34.90 -6.05 -18.45
CA ARG A 232 36.21 -5.98 -19.15
C ARG A 232 36.15 -5.35 -20.55
N GLY A 233 34.95 -5.14 -21.11
CA GLY A 233 34.77 -4.52 -22.42
C GLY A 233 34.94 -2.98 -22.42
N ASN A 234 34.57 -2.32 -21.32
CA ASN A 234 34.53 -0.85 -21.25
C ASN A 234 35.80 -0.21 -20.66
N LEU A 235 36.83 -1.00 -20.36
CA LEU A 235 38.13 -0.53 -19.87
C LEU A 235 39.21 -0.49 -20.97
N ARG A 236 38.87 -0.85 -22.22
CA ARG A 236 39.73 -0.64 -23.38
C ARG A 236 39.12 0.46 -24.25
N GLY A 237 39.78 1.61 -24.21
CA GLY A 237 39.32 2.84 -24.84
C GLY A 237 39.15 2.77 -26.35
N ARG A 238 38.31 3.67 -26.82
CA ARG A 238 38.46 4.41 -28.08
C ARG A 238 38.32 5.89 -27.74
#